data_AF-A0A368MG18-F1
#
_entry.id   AF-A0A368MG18-F1
#
_cell.length_a   1.000
_cell.length_b   1.000
_cell.length_c   1.000
_cell.angle_alpha   90.00
_cell.angle_beta   90.00
_cell.angle_gamma   90.00
#
_symmetry.space_group_name_H-M   'P 1'
#
loop_
_entity.id
_entity.type
_entity.pdbx_description
1 polymer ?
#
loop_
_entity_poly.entity_id
_entity_poly.type
_entity_poly.pdbx_seq_one_letter_code
_entity_poly.pdbx_strand_id
1 'polypeptide(L)' 'MSYQAVVRDASGALVSEQLVGIEIEILYSQYGGTAYIETHFVNTNANGLVTLEIGTGGTGNVFNDFSAIQWDTIDG' A
#
# COMPACT_ATOMS: atom_id res chain seq x y z
N MET A 1 -0.24 1.14 9.53
CA MET A 1 0.47 -0.16 9.77
C MET A 1 1.82 -0.15 9.06
N SER A 2 2.92 -0.54 9.69
CA SER A 2 4.25 -0.48 9.06
C SER A 2 4.45 -1.59 8.03
N TYR A 3 4.96 -1.23 6.85
CA TYR A 3 5.28 -2.15 5.76
C TYR A 3 6.68 -1.86 5.20
N GLN A 4 7.44 -2.93 4.95
CA GLN A 4 8.77 -2.86 4.36
C GLN A 4 8.87 -3.83 3.18
N ALA A 5 9.47 -3.38 2.10
CA ALA A 5 9.70 -4.20 0.91
C ALA A 5 11.05 -3.86 0.27
N VAL A 6 11.62 -4.83 -0.44
CA VAL A 6 12.81 -4.66 -1.27
C VAL A 6 12.40 -4.70 -2.73
N VAL A 7 12.73 -3.64 -3.48
CA VAL A 7 12.39 -3.50 -4.89
C VAL A 7 13.56 -3.97 -5.75
N ARG A 8 13.25 -4.87 -6.70
CA ARG A 8 14.20 -5.39 -7.69
C ARG A 8 13.62 -5.25 -9.09
N ASP A 9 14.50 -5.10 -10.06
CA ASP A 9 14.11 -5.11 -11.48
C ASP A 9 13.96 -6.54 -12.03
N ALA A 10 13.61 -6.66 -13.32
CA ALA A 10 13.42 -7.94 -13.99
C ALA A 10 14.69 -8.81 -14.09
N SER A 11 15.88 -8.22 -13.93
CA SER A 11 17.16 -8.95 -13.85
C SER A 11 17.50 -9.41 -12.43
N GLY A 12 16.71 -8.99 -11.44
CA GLY A 12 16.95 -9.25 -10.01
C GLY A 12 17.88 -8.24 -9.35
N ALA A 13 18.35 -7.21 -10.07
CA ALA A 13 19.18 -6.15 -9.51
C ALA A 13 18.35 -5.25 -8.58
N LEU A 14 18.99 -4.67 -7.56
CA LEU A 14 18.34 -3.74 -6.65
C LEU A 14 17.98 -2.45 -7.39
N VAL A 15 16.75 -1.98 -7.19
CA VAL A 15 16.33 -0.65 -7.61
C VAL A 15 16.68 0.31 -6.47
N SER A 16 17.87 0.89 -6.48
CA SER A 16 18.39 1.75 -5.40
C SER A 16 18.23 3.24 -5.67
N GLU A 17 17.94 4.04 -4.63
CA GLU A 17 17.86 5.51 -4.69
C GLU A 17 16.91 6.04 -5.78
N GLN A 18 15.80 5.32 -5.98
CA GLN A 18 14.85 5.59 -7.05
C GLN A 18 13.45 5.81 -6.49
N LEU A 19 12.74 6.79 -7.05
CA LEU A 19 11.33 7.02 -6.74
C LEU A 19 10.48 5.88 -7.32
N VAL A 20 9.69 5.23 -6.47
CA VAL A 20 8.78 4.15 -6.82
C VAL A 20 7.36 4.52 -6.40
N GLY A 21 6.41 4.35 -7.31
CA GLY A 21 4.98 4.40 -7.01
C GLY A 21 4.50 3.04 -6.51
N ILE A 22 3.78 3.02 -5.39
CA ILE A 22 3.22 1.82 -4.78
C ILE A 22 1.74 2.08 -4.53
N GLU A 23 0.88 1.21 -5.06
CA GLU A 23 -0.56 1.20 -4.77
C GLU A 23 -0.87 0.04 -3.84
N ILE A 24 -1.72 0.30 -2.84
CA ILE A 24 -2.16 -0.68 -1.88
C ILE A 24 -3.68 -0.70 -1.93
N GLU A 25 -4.22 -1.90 -2.17
CA GLU A 25 -5.66 -2.15 -2.22
C GLU A 25 -6.05 -3.17 -1.15
N ILE A 26 -7.07 -2.83 -0.36
CA ILE A 26 -7.68 -3.71 0.63
C ILE A 26 -9.05 -4.12 0.10
N LEU A 27 -9.29 -5.42 0.02
CA LEU A 27 -10.52 -5.99 -0.54
C LEU A 27 -11.42 -6.53 0.57
N TYR A 28 -12.73 -6.34 0.42
CA TYR A 28 -13.71 -7.09 1.22
C TYR A 28 -13.78 -8.53 0.72
N SER A 29 -13.47 -9.48 1.61
CA SER A 29 -13.49 -10.93 1.30
C SER A 29 -14.86 -11.42 0.82
N GLN A 30 -15.95 -10.86 1.38
CA GLN A 30 -17.32 -11.35 1.14
C GLN A 30 -18.03 -10.71 -0.07
N TYR A 31 -17.61 -9.53 -0.53
CA TYR A 31 -18.29 -8.78 -1.60
C TYR A 31 -17.45 -8.58 -2.86
N GLY A 32 -16.16 -8.94 -2.83
CA GLY A 32 -15.26 -8.75 -3.98
C GLY A 32 -15.05 -7.28 -4.37
N GLY A 33 -15.33 -6.35 -3.46
CA GLY A 33 -15.18 -4.91 -3.67
C GLY A 33 -13.99 -4.34 -2.92
N THR A 34 -13.48 -3.21 -3.40
CA THR A 34 -12.41 -2.43 -2.76
C THR A 34 -12.94 -1.77 -1.49
N ALA A 35 -12.35 -2.12 -0.35
CA ALA A 35 -12.61 -1.46 0.93
C ALA A 35 -11.79 -0.18 1.09
N TYR A 36 -10.59 -0.15 0.52
CA TYR A 36 -9.67 0.97 0.65
C TYR A 36 -8.59 0.91 -0.43
N ILE A 37 -8.21 2.08 -0.94
CA ILE A 37 -7.07 2.24 -1.86
C ILE A 37 -6.23 3.44 -1.45
N GLU A 38 -4.90 3.27 -1.47
CA GLU A 38 -3.95 4.35 -1.28
C GLU A 38 -2.75 4.22 -2.22
N THR A 39 -2.09 5.35 -2.46
CA THR A 39 -0.88 5.44 -3.26
C THR A 39 0.25 6.10 -2.48
N HIS A 40 1.43 5.51 -2.52
CA HIS A 40 2.67 6.08 -2.01
C HIS A 40 3.66 6.34 -3.14
N PHE A 41 4.41 7.44 -3.01
CA PHE A 41 5.60 7.71 -3.81
C PHE A 41 6.79 7.79 -2.85
N VAL A 42 7.60 6.73 -2.81
CA VAL A 42 8.70 6.57 -1.86
C VAL A 42 9.99 6.29 -2.61
N ASN A 43 11.10 6.86 -2.13
CA ASN A 43 12.43 6.52 -2.64
C ASN A 43 12.91 5.23 -1.99
N THR A 44 13.43 4.29 -2.77
CA THR A 44 14.21 3.18 -2.25
C THR A 44 15.54 3.69 -1.68
N ASN A 45 16.09 3.05 -0.64
CA ASN A 45 17.46 3.34 -0.19
C ASN A 45 18.50 2.56 -1.01
N ALA A 46 19.79 2.71 -0.68
CA ALA A 46 20.90 1.98 -1.30
C ALA A 46 20.75 0.45 -1.34
N ASN A 47 19.93 -0.14 -0.45
CA ASN A 47 19.64 -1.58 -0.41
C ASN A 47 18.35 -1.95 -1.17
N GLY A 48 17.78 -1.02 -1.94
CA GLY A 48 16.49 -1.20 -2.62
C GLY A 48 15.30 -1.26 -1.67
N LEU A 49 15.47 -0.90 -0.39
CA LEU A 49 14.42 -1.00 0.62
C LEU A 49 13.52 0.23 0.60
N VAL A 50 12.21 0.00 0.64
CA VAL A 50 11.19 1.01 0.96
C VAL A 50 10.60 0.73 2.34
N THR A 51 10.24 1.79 3.06
CA THR A 51 9.46 1.72 4.31
C THR A 51 8.28 2.68 4.16
N LEU A 52 7.07 2.20 4.43
CA LEU A 52 5.85 2.99 4.37
C LEU A 52 4.90 2.61 5.50
N GLU A 53 3.94 3.49 5.77
CA GLU A 53 2.86 3.23 6.71
C GLU A 53 1.53 3.15 5.96
N ILE A 54 0.95 1.95 5.93
CA ILE A 54 -0.37 1.70 5.32
C ILE A 54 -1.44 2.48 6.10
N GLY A 55 -2.30 3.17 5.37
CA GLY A 55 -3.34 4.06 5.89
C GLY A 55 -2.94 5.53 5.93
N THR A 56 -1.77 5.89 5.39
CA THR A 56 -1.25 7.27 5.35
C THR A 56 -0.93 7.76 3.95
N GLY A 57 -1.11 6.91 2.93
CA GLY A 57 -0.87 7.24 1.53
C GLY A 57 -1.88 8.24 0.98
N GLY A 58 -1.57 8.77 -0.21
CA GLY A 58 -2.49 9.63 -0.93
C GLY A 58 -3.69 8.82 -1.39
N THR A 59 -4.90 9.30 -1.11
CA THR A 59 -6.13 8.61 -1.45
C THR A 59 -6.76 9.26 -2.68
N GLY A 60 -6.66 8.59 -3.84
CA GLY A 60 -7.10 9.14 -5.13
C GLY A 60 -8.61 9.28 -5.34
N ASN A 61 -9.45 8.91 -4.35
CA ASN A 61 -10.91 8.94 -4.44
C ASN A 61 -11.61 9.05 -3.06
N VAL A 62 -12.90 9.37 -3.08
CA VAL A 62 -13.74 9.82 -1.94
C VAL A 62 -14.10 8.71 -0.91
N PHE A 63 -13.66 7.46 -1.10
CA PHE A 63 -14.05 6.30 -0.26
C PHE A 63 -13.03 5.88 0.81
N ASN A 64 -12.04 6.72 1.11
CA ASN A 64 -10.75 6.22 1.59
C ASN A 64 -10.32 6.80 2.95
N ASP A 65 -11.15 6.67 3.98
CA ASP A 65 -10.66 6.81 5.35
C ASP A 65 -10.27 5.42 5.86
N PHE A 66 -8.99 5.19 6.10
CA PHE A 66 -8.48 3.91 6.59
C PHE A 66 -9.13 3.51 7.92
N SER A 67 -9.52 4.48 8.75
CA SER A 67 -10.21 4.25 10.02
C SER A 67 -11.69 3.89 9.86
N ALA A 68 -12.29 4.20 8.71
CA ALA A 68 -13.68 3.86 8.40
C ALA A 68 -13.86 2.44 7.87
N ILE A 69 -12.76 1.75 7.53
CA ILE A 69 -12.80 0.34 7.13
C ILE A 69 -13.42 -0.47 8.27
N GLN A 70 -14.55 -1.12 7.96
CA GLN A 70 -15.18 -2.07 8.87
C GLN A 70 -14.36 -3.37 8.85
N TRP A 71 -13.53 -3.55 9.87
CA TRP A 71 -12.64 -4.72 10.03
C TRP A 71 -13.36 -5.93 10.62
N ASP A 72 -14.45 -5.70 11.34
CA ASP A 72 -15.22 -6.76 11.98
C ASP A 72 -16.33 -7.26 11.05
N THR A 73 -16.76 -8.49 11.31
CA THR A 73 -17.95 -9.05 10.68
C THR A 73 -19.15 -8.25 11.18
N ILE A 74 -20.08 -7.89 10.30
CA ILE A 74 -21.39 -7.40 10.76
C ILE A 74 -22.06 -8.60 11.44
N ASP A 75 -21.90 -8.71 12.76
CA ASP A 75 -22.66 -9.67 13.56
C ASP A 75 -24.13 -9.26 13.49
N GLY A 76 -24.93 -10.13 12.87
CA GLY A 76 -26.38 -9.99 12.73
C GLY A 76 -27.14 -10.37 13.99
#